data_AF-A0A840NZW5-F1
#
_entry.id   AF-A0A840NZW5-F1
#
_cell.length_a   1.000
_cell.length_b   1.000
_cell.length_c   1.000
_cell.angle_alpha   90.00
_cell.angle_beta   90.00
_cell.angle_gamma   90.00
#
_symmetry.space_group_name_H-M   'P 1'
#
loop_
_entity.id
_entity.type
_entity.pdbx_description
1 polymer ?
#
loop_
_entity_poly.entity_id
_entity_poly.type
_entity_poly.pdbx_seq_one_letter_code
_entity_poly.pdbx_strand_id
1 'polypeptide(L)'
;MRGNATLDVFIIAGIIAGGLGLLFVLARIGRYLWRLFQGIDDFLDDWRGEPPRPGVPARPGVMERLERVEQEVVAVRHEVTTNDGSSLKDAVKRVETKLGEVKKTLGTHLEGLED
;
A
#
# COMPACT_ATOMS: atom_id res chain seq x y z
N MET A 1 -48.26 -38.07 43.93
CA MET A 1 -47.14 -37.12 43.73
C MET A 1 -46.24 -37.55 42.55
N ARG A 2 -46.77 -37.64 41.31
CA ARG A 2 -46.02 -38.05 40.11
C ARG A 2 -46.24 -37.12 38.91
N GLY A 3 -46.69 -35.88 39.14
CA GLY A 3 -47.05 -34.94 38.08
C GLY A 3 -45.90 -34.08 37.53
N ASN A 4 -44.70 -34.14 38.12
CA ASN A 4 -43.67 -33.10 37.90
C ASN A 4 -42.39 -33.64 37.23
N ALA A 5 -42.10 -34.95 37.37
CA ALA A 5 -40.84 -35.53 36.89
C ALA A 5 -40.67 -35.46 35.36
N THR A 6 -41.75 -35.66 34.60
CA THR A 6 -41.68 -35.58 33.14
C THR A 6 -41.46 -34.14 32.66
N LEU A 7 -42.08 -33.17 33.33
CA LEU A 7 -41.89 -31.73 33.05
C LEU A 7 -40.46 -31.30 33.34
N ASP A 8 -39.87 -31.73 34.46
CA ASP A 8 -38.49 -31.41 34.84
C ASP A 8 -37.48 -31.96 33.82
N VAL A 9 -37.72 -33.18 33.31
CA VAL A 9 -36.87 -33.79 32.27
C VAL A 9 -36.89 -32.98 30.97
N PHE A 10 -38.06 -32.51 30.53
CA PHE A 10 -38.14 -31.67 29.32
C PHE A 10 -37.49 -30.30 29.52
N ILE A 11 -37.60 -29.70 30.71
CA ILE A 11 -36.94 -28.43 31.04
C ILE A 11 -35.42 -28.60 31.00
N ILE A 12 -34.88 -29.64 31.63
CA ILE A 12 -33.44 -29.92 31.64
C ILE A 12 -32.93 -30.19 30.21
N ALA A 13 -33.66 -30.99 29.43
CA ALA A 13 -33.31 -31.26 28.04
C ALA A 13 -33.32 -29.99 27.18
N GLY A 14 -34.29 -29.09 27.39
CA GLY A 14 -34.38 -27.81 26.70
C GLY A 14 -33.21 -26.86 27.03
N ILE A 15 -32.82 -26.78 28.31
CA ILE A 15 -31.67 -25.98 28.75
C ILE A 15 -30.36 -26.52 28.15
N ILE A 16 -30.18 -27.84 28.16
CA ILE A 16 -28.98 -28.48 27.57
C ILE A 16 -28.95 -28.22 26.05
N ALA A 17 -30.06 -28.45 25.35
CA ALA A 17 -30.14 -28.22 23.91
C ALA A 17 -29.92 -26.75 23.54
N GLY A 18 -30.53 -25.82 24.29
CA GLY A 18 -30.34 -24.38 24.10
C GLY A 18 -28.89 -23.94 24.40
N GLY A 19 -28.29 -24.46 25.47
CA GLY A 19 -26.90 -24.20 25.82
C GLY A 19 -25.92 -24.71 24.77
N LEU A 20 -26.11 -25.94 24.28
CA LEU A 20 -25.30 -26.50 23.20
C LEU A 20 -25.47 -25.73 21.88
N GLY A 21 -26.69 -25.32 21.55
CA GLY A 21 -26.97 -24.48 20.39
C GLY A 21 -26.26 -23.12 20.47
N LEU A 22 -26.32 -22.47 21.63
CA LEU A 22 -25.62 -21.20 21.86
C LEU A 22 -24.11 -21.36 21.76
N LEU A 23 -23.54 -22.39 22.41
CA LEU A 23 -22.11 -22.68 22.33
C LEU A 23 -21.66 -22.96 20.89
N PHE A 24 -22.48 -23.67 20.11
CA PHE A 24 -22.19 -23.93 18.70
C PHE A 24 -22.14 -22.63 17.87
N VAL A 25 -23.11 -21.73 18.06
CA VAL A 25 -23.13 -20.43 17.39
C VAL A 25 -21.93 -19.58 17.79
N LEU A 26 -21.61 -19.53 19.09
CA LEU A 26 -20.44 -18.79 19.59
C LEU A 26 -19.13 -19.35 19.04
N ALA A 27 -18.97 -20.68 18.98
CA ALA A 27 -17.82 -21.33 18.38
C ALA A 27 -17.71 -21.03 16.87
N ARG A 28 -18.85 -21.00 16.17
CA ARG A 28 -18.91 -20.67 14.73
C ARG A 28 -18.47 -19.24 14.46
N ILE A 29 -18.93 -18.29 15.28
CA ILE A 29 -18.54 -16.87 15.22
C ILE A 29 -17.06 -16.73 15.59
N GLY A 30 -16.61 -17.33 16.69
CA GLY A 30 -15.22 -17.30 17.11
C GLY A 30 -14.27 -17.83 16.04
N ARG A 31 -14.63 -18.95 15.38
CA ARG A 31 -13.85 -19.50 14.27
C ARG A 31 -13.83 -18.57 13.04
N TYR A 32 -14.92 -17.86 12.78
CA TYR A 32 -14.97 -16.88 11.70
C TYR A 32 -14.08 -15.67 12.01
N LEU A 33 -14.18 -15.13 13.22
CA LEU A 33 -13.33 -14.03 13.69
C LEU A 33 -11.85 -14.42 13.68
N TRP A 34 -11.50 -15.60 14.18
CA TRP A 34 -10.13 -16.10 14.16
C TRP A 34 -9.54 -16.10 12.74
N ARG A 35 -10.31 -16.54 11.75
CA ARG A 35 -9.88 -16.51 10.34
C ARG A 35 -9.67 -15.10 9.81
N LEU A 36 -10.45 -14.14 10.29
CA LEU A 36 -10.28 -12.73 9.93
C LEU A 36 -9.02 -12.14 10.56
N PHE A 37 -8.71 -12.51 11.81
CA PHE A 37 -7.55 -12.01 12.55
C PHE A 37 -6.22 -12.65 12.14
N GLN A 38 -6.22 -13.89 11.64
CA GLN A 38 -4.98 -14.60 11.28
C GLN A 38 -4.07 -13.86 10.28
N GLY A 39 -4.62 -12.98 9.43
CA GLY A 39 -3.82 -12.19 8.49
C GLY A 39 -3.39 -10.82 9.01
N ILE A 40 -3.89 -10.40 10.18
CA ILE A 40 -3.60 -9.07 10.73
C ILE A 40 -2.20 -9.03 11.32
N ASP A 41 -1.73 -10.11 11.95
CA ASP A 41 -0.38 -10.16 12.51
C ASP A 41 0.68 -10.00 11.42
N ASP A 42 0.59 -10.80 10.34
CA ASP A 42 1.48 -10.68 9.18
C ASP A 42 1.44 -9.27 8.56
N PHE A 43 0.24 -8.67 8.47
CA PHE A 43 0.09 -7.30 7.99
C PHE A 43 0.75 -6.27 8.92
N LEU A 44 0.60 -6.43 10.24
CA LEU A 44 1.20 -5.53 11.22
C LEU A 44 2.73 -5.66 11.23
N ASP A 45 3.26 -6.87 11.03
CA ASP A 45 4.69 -7.12 10.90
C ASP A 45 5.26 -6.45 9.65
N ASP A 46 4.58 -6.57 8.50
CA ASP A 46 4.96 -5.85 7.27
C ASP A 46 4.86 -4.32 7.44
N TRP A 47 3.83 -3.84 8.14
CA TRP A 47 3.61 -2.42 8.37
C TRP A 47 4.69 -1.79 9.25
N ARG A 48 5.07 -2.48 10.34
CA ARG A 48 6.10 -2.02 11.29
C ARG A 48 7.52 -2.32 10.82
N GLY A 49 7.69 -3.34 9.98
CA GLY A 49 8.98 -3.91 9.63
C GLY A 49 9.49 -4.92 10.65
N GLU A 50 10.54 -5.66 10.26
CA GLU A 50 11.21 -6.64 11.12
C GLU A 50 12.54 -6.08 11.63
N PRO A 51 12.82 -6.14 12.95
CA PRO A 51 14.12 -5.75 13.49
C PRO A 51 15.24 -6.66 12.98
N PRO A 52 16.50 -6.20 13.02
CA PRO A 52 17.64 -7.02 12.61
C PRO A 52 17.79 -8.23 13.54
N ARG A 53 18.11 -9.38 12.95
CA ARG A 53 18.39 -10.64 13.68
C ARG A 53 19.76 -11.17 13.28
N PRO A 54 20.44 -12.02 14.09
CA PRO A 54 21.78 -12.49 13.79
C PRO A 54 21.88 -13.08 12.37
N GLY A 55 22.71 -12.47 11.53
CA GLY A 55 22.90 -12.89 10.13
C GLY A 55 21.83 -12.42 9.13
N VAL A 56 20.79 -11.69 9.55
CA VAL A 56 19.74 -11.15 8.64
C VAL A 56 19.52 -9.66 8.92
N PRO A 57 19.69 -8.78 7.91
CA PRO A 57 19.45 -7.35 8.08
C PRO A 57 17.96 -7.07 8.37
N ALA A 58 17.70 -5.92 8.98
CA ALA A 58 16.35 -5.45 9.24
C ALA A 58 15.54 -5.34 7.94
N ARG A 59 14.23 -5.63 8.01
CA ARG A 59 13.30 -5.35 6.91
C ARG A 59 12.58 -4.04 7.23
N PRO A 60 12.71 -3.00 6.39
CA PRO A 60 12.07 -1.72 6.65
C PRO A 60 10.55 -1.86 6.57
N GLY A 61 9.85 -1.21 7.49
CA GLY A 61 8.40 -1.11 7.48
C GLY A 61 7.87 -0.26 6.32
N VAL A 62 6.55 -0.19 6.23
CA VAL A 62 5.88 0.54 5.15
C VAL A 62 6.16 2.05 5.26
N MET A 63 6.22 2.60 6.47
CA MET A 63 6.43 4.04 6.66
C MET A 63 7.82 4.49 6.23
N GLU A 64 8.85 3.71 6.56
CA GLU A 64 10.24 4.00 6.13
C GLU A 64 10.39 3.86 4.62
N ARG A 65 9.70 2.88 4.02
CA ARG A 65 9.68 2.73 2.55
C ARG A 65 8.93 3.87 1.88
N LEU A 66 7.82 4.33 2.46
CA LEU A 66 7.03 5.43 1.93
C LEU A 66 7.82 6.73 1.97
N GLU A 67 8.53 7.01 3.07
CA GLU A 67 9.40 8.18 3.18
C GLU A 67 10.46 8.20 2.05
N ARG A 68 11.10 7.05 1.78
CA ARG A 68 12.06 6.96 0.68
C ARG A 68 11.42 7.25 -0.67
N VAL A 69 10.24 6.69 -0.93
CA VAL A 69 9.50 6.95 -2.17
C VAL A 69 9.12 8.42 -2.29
N GLU A 70 8.67 9.05 -1.21
CA GLU A 70 8.35 10.48 -1.19
C GLU A 70 9.57 11.34 -1.52
N GLN A 71 10.73 11.03 -0.94
CA GLN A 71 11.99 11.72 -1.25
C GLN A 71 12.38 11.56 -2.72
N GLU A 72 12.30 10.34 -3.27
CA GLU A 72 12.55 10.08 -4.69
C GLU A 72 11.57 10.84 -5.58
N VAL A 73 10.28 10.88 -5.22
CA VAL A 73 9.26 11.63 -5.95
C VAL A 73 9.54 13.14 -5.92
N VAL A 74 9.98 13.68 -4.78
CA VAL A 74 10.38 15.10 -4.67
C VAL A 74 11.58 15.40 -5.56
N ALA A 75 12.58 14.52 -5.57
CA ALA A 75 13.75 14.67 -6.45
C ALA A 75 13.37 14.62 -7.92
N VAL A 76 12.56 13.64 -8.34
CA VAL A 76 12.05 13.55 -9.71
C VAL A 76 11.22 14.79 -10.07
N ARG A 77 10.35 15.25 -9.15
CA ARG A 77 9.57 16.46 -9.35
C ARG A 77 10.45 17.67 -9.60
N HIS A 78 11.55 17.81 -8.86
CA HIS A 78 12.54 18.87 -9.08
C HIS A 78 13.14 18.79 -10.49
N GLU A 79 13.44 17.60 -11.01
CA GLU A 79 14.02 17.49 -12.35
C GLU A 79 13.03 17.77 -13.49
N VAL A 80 11.74 17.47 -13.29
CA VAL A 80 10.70 17.63 -14.33
C VAL A 80 9.98 18.98 -14.28
N THR A 81 10.30 19.83 -13.32
CA THR A 81 9.82 21.23 -13.26
C THR A 81 10.91 22.21 -13.73
N THR A 82 10.50 23.39 -14.19
CA THR A 82 11.45 24.47 -14.49
C THR A 82 11.99 25.02 -13.17
N ASN A 83 13.32 25.09 -13.05
CA ASN A 83 14.04 25.45 -11.84
C ASN A 83 15.28 26.27 -12.20
N ASP A 84 15.07 27.53 -12.60
CA ASP A 84 16.13 28.52 -12.84
C ASP A 84 17.31 28.06 -13.74
N GLY A 85 17.09 27.02 -14.57
CA GLY A 85 18.10 26.48 -15.48
C GLY A 85 18.82 25.22 -14.98
N SER A 86 18.64 24.76 -13.74
CA SER A 86 19.38 23.63 -13.20
C SER A 86 18.76 22.27 -13.50
N SER A 87 17.45 22.21 -13.79
CA SER A 87 16.74 20.95 -13.99
C SER A 87 16.93 20.34 -15.38
N LEU A 88 16.66 19.04 -15.49
CA LEU A 88 16.57 18.33 -16.78
C LEU A 88 15.59 19.01 -17.74
N LYS A 89 14.42 19.46 -17.28
CA LYS A 89 13.46 20.17 -18.13
C LYS A 89 14.05 21.45 -18.73
N ASP A 90 14.82 22.20 -17.95
CA ASP A 90 15.45 23.42 -18.45
C ASP A 90 16.61 23.12 -19.40
N ALA A 91 17.35 22.03 -19.16
CA ALA A 91 18.35 21.54 -20.10
C ALA A 91 17.73 21.16 -21.45
N VAL A 92 16.60 20.46 -21.45
CA VAL A 92 15.84 20.13 -22.66
C VAL A 92 15.39 21.40 -23.38
N LYS A 93 14.78 22.36 -22.66
CA LYS A 93 14.34 23.64 -23.24
C LYS A 93 15.50 24.42 -23.88
N ARG A 94 16.68 24.41 -23.26
CA ARG A 94 17.89 25.03 -23.86
C ARG A 94 18.31 24.35 -25.15
N VAL A 95 18.28 23.01 -25.20
CA VAL A 95 18.61 22.25 -26.41
C VAL A 95 17.60 22.55 -27.52
N GLU A 96 16.30 22.53 -27.22
CA GLU A 96 15.25 22.89 -28.17
C GLU A 96 15.45 24.30 -28.74
N THR A 97 15.77 25.27 -27.87
CA THR A 97 16.02 26.66 -28.29
C THR A 97 17.22 26.75 -29.25
N LYS A 98 18.35 26.12 -28.89
CA LYS A 98 19.55 26.11 -29.73
C LYS A 98 19.32 25.41 -31.08
N LEU A 99 18.57 24.31 -31.09
CA LEU A 99 18.21 23.63 -32.33
C LEU A 99 17.34 24.51 -33.23
N GLY A 100 16.42 25.29 -32.65
CA GLY A 100 15.61 26.26 -33.38
C GLY A 100 16.46 27.37 -34.01
N GLU A 101 17.46 27.88 -33.29
CA GLU A 101 18.41 28.89 -33.80
C GLU A 101 19.25 28.35 -34.95
N VAL A 102 19.84 27.15 -34.79
CA VAL A 102 20.64 26.50 -35.85
C VAL A 102 19.80 26.28 -37.11
N LYS A 103 18.55 25.81 -36.95
CA LYS A 103 17.63 25.63 -38.08
C LYS A 103 17.37 26.95 -38.83
N LYS A 104 17.18 28.05 -38.10
CA LYS A 104 16.94 29.38 -38.69
C LYS A 104 18.16 29.85 -39.47
N THR A 105 19.37 29.74 -38.90
CA THR A 105 20.61 30.12 -39.58
C THR A 105 20.85 29.33 -40.86
N LEU A 106 20.61 28.01 -40.83
CA LEU A 106 20.71 27.16 -42.01
C LEU A 106 19.71 27.55 -43.09
N GLY A 107 18.47 27.87 -42.73
CA GLY A 107 17.46 28.35 -43.67
C GLY A 107 17.91 29.62 -44.41
N THR A 108 18.40 30.62 -43.67
CA THR A 108 18.90 31.87 -44.27
C THR A 108 20.11 31.66 -45.18
N HIS A 109 21.01 30.74 -44.84
CA HIS A 109 22.14 30.41 -45.71
C HIS A 109 21.73 29.68 -46.98
N LEU A 110 20.73 28.80 -46.93
CA LEU A 110 20.25 28.08 -48.11
C LEU A 110 19.47 29.01 -49.05
N GLU A 111 18.62 29.89 -48.52
CA GLU A 111 17.92 30.92 -49.31
C GLU A 111 18.89 31.85 -50.04
N GLY A 112 20.00 32.23 -49.40
CA GLY A 112 21.03 33.07 -50.02
C GLY A 112 21.93 32.37 -51.05
N LEU A 113 21.76 31.06 -51.28
CA LEU A 113 22.48 30.30 -52.32
C LEU A 113 21.61 30.02 -53.57
N GLU A 114 20.31 30.29 -53.49
CA GLU A 114 19.36 30.12 -54.60
C GLU A 114 19.17 31.41 -55.42
N ASP A 115 19.66 32.55 -54.91
CA ASP A 115 19.77 33.85 -55.59
C ASP A 115 21.14 34.03 -56.30
#